data_AF-A0A0G1YXZ9-F1
#
_entry.id   AF-A0A0G1YXZ9-F1
#
_cell.length_a   1.000
_cell.length_b   1.000
_cell.length_c   1.000
_cell.angle_alpha   90.00
_cell.angle_beta   90.00
_cell.angle_gamma   90.00
#
_symmetry.space_group_name_H-M   'P 1'
#
loop_
_entity.id
_entity.type
_entity.pdbx_description
1 polymer ?
#
loop_
_entity_poly.entity_id
_entity_poly.type
_entity_poly.pdbx_seq_one_letter_code
_entity_poly.pdbx_strand_id
1 'polypeptide(L)'
;MIQKVRAAGLLLLVLPLAASAAIENWEDVEGVIRRLTNWIFGILILFSIVMIMWSAFLYMTAGGDPEKVKQANHNMLYVAIALAIALLAGSVPPLVRVIILGTE
;
A
#
# COMPACT_ATOMS: atom_id res chain seq x y z
N MET A 1 -5.14 -22.99 14.34
CA MET A 1 -4.49 -21.67 14.07
C MET A 1 -4.71 -21.18 12.62
N ILE A 2 -4.61 -22.06 11.62
CA ILE A 2 -4.75 -21.75 10.18
C ILE A 2 -6.16 -21.24 9.78
N GLN A 3 -7.24 -21.71 10.40
CA GLN A 3 -8.60 -21.22 10.09
C GLN A 3 -8.84 -19.77 10.50
N LYS A 4 -8.24 -19.30 11.60
CA LYS A 4 -8.33 -17.90 12.03
C LYS A 4 -7.62 -16.97 11.04
N VAL A 5 -6.51 -17.41 10.46
CA VAL A 5 -5.76 -16.66 9.43
C VAL A 5 -6.53 -16.62 8.11
N ARG A 6 -7.17 -17.72 7.69
CA ARG A 6 -8.03 -17.74 6.50
C ARG A 6 -9.29 -16.89 6.66
N ALA A 7 -9.90 -16.93 7.85
CA ALA A 7 -11.06 -16.10 8.17
C ALA A 7 -10.68 -14.61 8.27
N ALA A 8 -9.54 -14.27 8.90
CA ALA A 8 -9.04 -12.89 8.96
C ALA A 8 -8.64 -12.36 7.58
N GLY A 9 -8.02 -13.19 6.73
CA GLY A 9 -7.68 -12.85 5.36
C GLY A 9 -8.92 -12.58 4.48
N LEU A 10 -9.96 -13.41 4.61
CA LEU A 10 -11.25 -13.16 3.94
C LEU A 10 -11.98 -11.94 4.52
N LEU A 11 -11.92 -11.73 5.84
CA LEU A 11 -12.54 -10.58 6.51
C LEU A 11 -11.91 -9.27 6.06
N LEU A 12 -10.57 -9.23 5.94
CA LEU A 12 -9.82 -8.09 5.39
C LEU A 12 -10.37 -7.69 4.02
N LEU A 13 -10.62 -8.64 3.12
CA LEU A 13 -11.18 -8.37 1.77
C LEU A 13 -12.60 -7.79 1.78
N VAL A 14 -13.37 -7.99 2.85
CA VAL A 14 -14.79 -7.58 2.93
C VAL A 14 -14.99 -6.25 3.69
N LEU A 15 -13.97 -5.75 4.42
CA LEU A 15 -14.04 -4.45 5.12
C LEU A 15 -14.43 -3.26 4.22
N PRO A 16 -13.91 -3.16 2.98
CA PRO A 16 -14.37 -2.18 1.99
C PRO A 16 -15.87 -2.22 1.72
N LEU A 17 -16.40 -3.43 1.54
CA LEU A 17 -17.79 -3.66 1.14
C LEU A 17 -18.76 -3.40 2.31
N ALA A 18 -18.33 -3.73 3.54
CA ALA A 18 -19.07 -3.39 4.75
C ALA A 18 -19.08 -1.88 5.01
N ALA A 19 -18.02 -1.15 4.63
CA ALA A 19 -18.00 0.30 4.73
C ALA A 19 -18.97 0.95 3.72
N SER A 20 -19.05 0.44 2.49
CA SER A 20 -19.96 0.99 1.46
C SER A 20 -21.46 0.72 1.71
N ALA A 21 -21.81 -0.18 2.64
CA ALA A 21 -23.20 -0.48 2.97
C ALA A 21 -23.87 0.57 3.89
N ALA A 22 -23.09 1.47 4.49
CA ALA A 22 -23.55 2.49 5.43
C ALA A 22 -23.35 3.91 4.87
N ILE A 23 -23.86 4.18 3.66
CA ILE A 23 -23.80 5.51 3.07
C ILE A 23 -25.19 6.15 3.18
N GLU A 24 -25.37 7.01 4.17
CA GLU A 24 -26.60 7.80 4.32
C GLU A 24 -26.31 9.30 4.13
N ASN A 25 -25.09 9.77 4.39
CA ASN A 25 -24.68 11.19 4.27
C ASN A 25 -23.33 11.38 3.56
N TRP A 26 -22.97 12.63 3.21
CA TRP A 26 -21.74 12.94 2.47
C TRP A 26 -20.48 12.73 3.34
N GLU A 27 -20.60 12.83 4.67
CA GLU A 27 -19.53 12.47 5.61
C GLU A 27 -19.21 10.97 5.58
N ASP A 28 -20.20 10.11 5.34
CA ASP A 28 -19.97 8.67 5.23
C ASP A 28 -19.14 8.33 3.99
N VAL A 29 -19.32 9.08 2.90
CA VAL A 29 -18.51 8.93 1.69
C VAL A 29 -17.03 9.18 1.99
N GLU A 30 -16.70 10.22 2.77
CA GLU A 30 -15.31 10.45 3.21
C GLU A 30 -14.81 9.30 4.09
N GLY A 31 -15.65 8.81 5.01
CA GLY A 31 -15.33 7.67 5.87
C GLY A 31 -15.02 6.39 5.07
N VAL A 32 -15.81 6.11 4.04
CA VAL A 32 -15.63 4.96 3.14
C VAL A 32 -14.36 5.12 2.32
N ILE A 33 -14.13 6.28 1.72
CA ILE A 33 -12.90 6.57 0.96
C ILE A 33 -11.68 6.39 1.85
N ARG A 34 -11.69 6.93 3.08
CA ARG A 34 -10.55 6.80 4.01
C ARG A 34 -10.27 5.35 4.39
N ARG A 35 -11.32 4.57 4.65
CA ARG A 35 -11.18 3.13 4.98
C ARG A 35 -10.64 2.35 3.78
N LEU A 36 -11.15 2.62 2.58
CA LEU A 36 -10.67 2.05 1.32
C LEU A 36 -9.20 2.38 1.08
N THR A 37 -8.82 3.65 1.17
CA THR A 37 -7.44 4.10 0.98
C THR A 37 -6.51 3.42 1.97
N ASN A 38 -6.84 3.42 3.27
CA ASN A 38 -6.01 2.76 4.28
C ASN A 38 -5.86 1.26 4.04
N TRP A 39 -6.92 0.62 3.57
CA TRP A 39 -6.93 -0.81 3.26
C TRP A 39 -6.04 -1.15 2.05
N ILE A 40 -6.21 -0.41 0.96
CA ILE A 40 -5.36 -0.51 -0.24
C ILE A 40 -3.90 -0.23 0.13
N PHE A 41 -3.65 0.79 0.95
CA PHE A 41 -2.32 1.16 1.40
C PHE A 41 -1.65 0.04 2.22
N GLY A 42 -2.39 -0.63 3.09
CA GLY A 42 -1.90 -1.79 3.85
C GLY A 42 -1.50 -2.96 2.95
N ILE A 43 -2.30 -3.27 1.92
CA ILE A 43 -1.96 -4.30 0.93
C ILE A 43 -0.75 -3.89 0.10
N LEU A 44 -0.67 -2.62 -0.30
CA LEU A 44 0.46 -2.06 -1.04
C LEU A 44 1.77 -2.24 -0.28
N ILE A 45 1.81 -1.91 1.02
CA ILE A 45 3.01 -2.08 1.84
C ILE A 45 3.43 -3.56 1.90
N LEU A 46 2.47 -4.46 2.14
CA LEU A 46 2.75 -5.90 2.18
C LEU A 46 3.34 -6.39 0.84
N PHE A 47 2.78 -5.92 -0.27
CA PHE A 47 3.26 -6.24 -1.62
C PHE A 47 4.65 -5.65 -1.89
N SER A 48 4.92 -4.42 -1.46
CA SER A 48 6.22 -3.78 -1.58
C SER A 48 7.33 -4.58 -0.90
N ILE A 49 7.08 -5.16 0.28
CA ILE A 49 8.06 -6.00 0.99
C ILE A 49 8.44 -7.22 0.15
N VAL A 50 7.47 -7.87 -0.50
CA VAL A 50 7.72 -9.03 -1.37
C VAL A 50 8.54 -8.63 -2.60
N MET A 51 8.23 -7.49 -3.21
CA MET A 51 8.97 -6.95 -4.36
C MET A 51 10.43 -6.58 -4.01
N ILE A 52 10.66 -5.96 -2.85
CA ILE A 52 12.00 -5.66 -2.33
C ILE A 52 12.81 -6.96 -2.22
N MET A 53 12.21 -7.99 -1.60
CA MET A 53 12.87 -9.27 -1.39
C MET A 53 13.21 -9.95 -2.73
N TRP A 54 12.31 -9.91 -3.71
CA TRP A 54 12.57 -10.45 -5.05
C TRP A 54 13.71 -9.70 -5.76
N SER A 55 13.73 -8.36 -5.66
CA SER A 55 14.83 -7.54 -6.21
C SER A 55 16.18 -7.91 -5.59
N ALA A 56 16.22 -8.10 -4.26
CA ALA A 56 17.44 -8.50 -3.56
C ALA A 56 17.94 -9.88 -3.98
N PHE A 57 17.04 -10.87 -4.13
CA PHE A 57 17.41 -12.20 -4.65
C PHE A 57 17.93 -12.14 -6.08
N LEU A 58 17.33 -11.32 -6.94
CA LEU A 58 17.80 -11.14 -8.31
C LEU A 58 19.21 -10.53 -8.34
N TYR A 59 19.51 -9.59 -7.42
CA TYR A 59 20.83 -8.99 -7.27
C TYR A 59 21.88 -10.02 -6.83
N MET A 60 21.52 -10.85 -5.83
CA MET A 60 22.43 -11.86 -5.26
C MET A 60 22.68 -13.05 -6.19
N THR A 61 21.68 -13.43 -6.99
CA THR A 61 21.77 -14.54 -7.96
C THR A 61 22.29 -14.12 -9.32
N ALA A 62 22.56 -12.83 -9.55
CA ALA A 62 23.07 -12.33 -10.82
C ALA A 62 24.48 -12.86 -11.14
N GLY A 63 25.30 -13.18 -10.15
CA GLY A 63 26.59 -13.86 -10.35
C GLY A 63 27.58 -13.15 -11.28
N GLY A 64 27.41 -11.83 -11.52
CA GLY A 64 28.21 -11.04 -12.46
C GLY A 64 27.63 -10.92 -13.88
N ASP A 65 26.48 -11.54 -14.16
CA ASP A 65 25.76 -11.37 -15.43
C ASP A 65 25.23 -9.92 -15.55
N PRO A 66 25.72 -9.13 -16.52
CA PRO A 66 25.36 -7.72 -16.66
C PRO A 66 23.87 -7.51 -16.96
N GLU A 67 23.21 -8.48 -17.58
CA GLU A 67 21.79 -8.38 -17.95
C GLU A 67 20.90 -8.55 -16.71
N LYS A 68 21.23 -9.50 -15.84
CA LYS A 68 20.56 -9.69 -14.55
C LYS A 68 20.82 -8.54 -13.58
N VAL A 69 22.05 -8.01 -13.54
CA VAL A 69 22.38 -6.83 -12.73
C VAL A 69 21.60 -5.60 -13.19
N LYS A 70 21.48 -5.39 -14.51
CA LYS A 70 20.68 -4.29 -15.08
C LYS A 70 19.20 -4.45 -14.69
N GLN A 71 18.67 -5.66 -14.80
CA GLN A 71 17.29 -5.96 -14.43
C GLN A 71 17.03 -5.76 -12.93
N ALA A 72 17.98 -6.16 -12.07
CA ALA A 72 17.89 -5.96 -10.63
C ALA A 72 17.94 -4.47 -10.24
N ASN A 73 18.82 -3.67 -10.86
CA ASN A 73 18.88 -2.23 -10.65
C ASN A 73 17.58 -1.53 -11.07
N HIS A 74 17.02 -1.91 -12.21
CA HIS A 74 15.75 -1.36 -12.70
C HIS A 74 14.59 -1.71 -11.75
N ASN A 75 14.56 -2.94 -11.26
CA ASN A 75 13.57 -3.38 -10.28
C ASN A 75 13.74 -2.65 -8.93
N MET A 76 14.97 -2.42 -8.50
CA MET A 76 15.27 -1.63 -7.29
C MET A 76 14.80 -0.17 -7.43
N LEU A 77 14.97 0.42 -8.62
CA LEU A 77 14.47 1.76 -8.91
C LEU A 77 12.94 1.82 -8.83
N TYR A 78 12.23 0.84 -9.38
CA TYR A 78 10.77 0.79 -9.26
C TYR A 78 10.30 0.64 -7.83
N VAL A 79 11.00 -0.17 -7.03
CA VAL A 79 10.74 -0.29 -5.60
C VAL A 79 10.97 1.04 -4.87
N ALA A 80 12.05 1.75 -5.19
CA ALA A 80 12.34 3.06 -4.61
C ALA A 80 11.25 4.10 -4.98
N ILE A 81 10.77 4.09 -6.23
CA ILE A 81 9.68 4.95 -6.68
C ILE A 81 8.38 4.60 -5.95
N ALA A 82 8.06 3.31 -5.78
CA ALA A 82 6.88 2.87 -5.04
C ALA A 82 6.91 3.34 -3.57
N LEU A 83 8.07 3.26 -2.93
CA LEU A 83 8.28 3.80 -1.58
C LEU A 83 8.11 5.32 -1.54
N ALA A 84 8.68 6.06 -2.50
CA ALA A 84 8.53 7.50 -2.59
C ALA A 84 7.06 7.91 -2.76
N ILE A 85 6.32 7.24 -3.63
CA ILE A 85 4.88 7.49 -3.84
C ILE A 85 4.09 7.15 -2.58
N ALA A 86 4.41 6.05 -1.88
CA ALA A 86 3.73 5.69 -0.64
C ALA A 86 3.92 6.76 0.44
N LEU A 87 5.12 7.28 0.60
CA LEU A 87 5.42 8.37 1.54
C LEU A 87 4.66 9.65 1.20
N LEU A 88 4.62 10.02 -0.08
CA LEU A 88 3.87 11.19 -0.55
C LEU A 88 2.36 11.02 -0.39
N ALA A 89 1.82 9.85 -0.72
CA ALA A 89 0.40 9.55 -0.55
C ALA A 89 -0.02 9.57 0.93
N GLY A 90 0.88 9.19 1.85
CA GLY A 90 0.63 9.29 3.29
C GLY A 90 0.66 10.72 3.84
N SER A 91 1.47 11.62 3.25
CA SER A 91 1.65 12.99 3.75
C SER A 91 0.63 13.99 3.22
N VAL A 92 0.04 13.76 2.04
CA VAL A 92 -0.94 14.68 1.44
C VAL A 92 -2.24 14.79 2.26
N PRO A 93 -2.91 13.71 2.72
CA PRO A 93 -4.16 13.81 3.48
C PRO A 93 -4.07 14.65 4.77
N PRO A 94 -3.05 14.50 5.64
CA PRO A 94 -2.91 15.37 6.81
C PRO A 94 -2.58 16.81 6.42
N LEU A 95 -1.80 17.05 5.36
CA LEU A 95 -1.53 18.40 4.87
C LEU A 95 -2.82 19.10 4.38
N VAL A 96 -3.67 18.39 3.64
CA VAL A 96 -4.96 18.91 3.19
C VAL A 96 -5.88 19.22 4.37
N ARG A 97 -5.90 18.36 5.39
CA ARG A 97 -6.65 18.64 6.62
C ARG A 97 -6.16 19.89 7.32
N VAL A 98 -4.85 20.10 7.44
CA VAL A 98 -4.28 21.31 8.05
C VAL A 98 -4.68 22.56 7.29
N ILE A 99 -4.69 22.51 5.95
CA ILE A 99 -5.05 23.66 5.10
C ILE A 99 -6.56 23.95 5.13
N ILE A 100 -7.41 22.92 5.14
CA ILE A 100 -8.87 23.08 5.09
C ILE A 100 -9.47 23.34 6.47
N LEU A 101 -9.00 22.65 7.52
CA LEU A 101 -9.53 22.78 8.88
C LEU A 101 -8.90 23.92 9.67
N GLY A 102 -7.81 24.53 9.17
CA GLY A 102 -7.25 25.77 9.69
C GLY A 102 -7.20 25.84 11.22
N THR A 103 -6.35 24.99 11.83
CA THR A 103 -5.89 25.11 13.23
C THR A 103 -6.93 25.63 14.24
N GLU A 104 -7.69 24.72 14.84
CA GLU A 104 -8.08 24.86 16.25
C GLU A 104 -7.56 23.65 17.04
#